data_AF-A0A9E0YCT7-F1
#
_entry.id   AF-A0A9E0YCT7-F1
#
_cell.length_a   1.000
_cell.length_b   1.000
_cell.length_c   1.000
_cell.angle_alpha   90.00
_cell.angle_beta   90.00
_cell.angle_gamma   90.00
#
_symmetry.space_group_name_H-M   'P 1'
#
loop_
_entity.id
_entity.type
_entity.pdbx_description
1 polymer ?
#
loop_
_entity_poly.entity_id
_entity_poly.type
_entity_poly.pdbx_seq_one_letter_code
_entity_poly.pdbx_strand_id
1 'polypeptide(L)'
;MRLVDFLVLLLGAQAETLKRLGAFFGEENLVDMLEDAGESYDDRRLAGLEPKTPTGASLAPGMWIETPGPHSNANAYAELEGTVRELGLPEILEFHLWAYPHYRAFIESAIDLNARLAPGGGEIGTALIDEACANAEAWVKRLEIAPSVAAAAYKAAQVPWIRFRTEALKKMGRRPLGAV
;
A
#
# COMPACT_ATOMS: atom_id res chain seq x y z
N MET A 1 -4.86 -15.10 -5.46
CA MET A 1 -4.01 -13.97 -5.91
C MET A 1 -2.62 -14.15 -5.30
N ARG A 2 -1.50 -13.96 -6.02
CA ARG A 2 -0.17 -14.01 -5.37
C ARG A 2 0.04 -12.75 -4.52
N LEU A 3 0.92 -12.80 -3.53
CA LEU A 3 1.29 -11.63 -2.74
C LEU A 3 1.91 -10.54 -3.63
N VAL A 4 2.76 -10.92 -4.59
CA VAL A 4 3.29 -9.97 -5.58
C VAL A 4 2.18 -9.28 -6.39
N ASP A 5 1.12 -10.00 -6.79
CA ASP A 5 -0.01 -9.40 -7.50
C ASP A 5 -0.78 -8.39 -6.61
N PHE A 6 -0.86 -8.66 -5.31
CA PHE A 6 -1.45 -7.75 -4.32
C PHE A 6 -0.59 -6.49 -4.14
N LEU A 7 0.72 -6.66 -4.02
CA LEU A 7 1.66 -5.55 -3.87
C LEU A 7 1.69 -4.66 -5.13
N VAL A 8 1.60 -5.26 -6.32
CA VAL A 8 1.41 -4.54 -7.59
C VAL A 8 0.16 -3.66 -7.56
N LEU A 9 -0.98 -4.21 -7.11
CA LEU A 9 -2.21 -3.43 -6.98
C LEU A 9 -2.09 -2.32 -5.93
N LEU A 10 -1.44 -2.59 -4.80
CA LEU A 10 -1.22 -1.64 -3.71
C LEU A 10 -0.34 -0.47 -4.15
N LEU A 11 0.79 -0.77 -4.81
CA LEU A 11 1.68 0.25 -5.37
C LEU A 11 0.98 1.07 -6.46
N GLY A 12 0.20 0.42 -7.33
CA GLY A 12 -0.60 1.14 -8.32
C GLY A 12 -1.61 2.11 -7.69
N ALA A 13 -2.24 1.72 -6.58
CA ALA A 13 -3.15 2.59 -5.84
C ALA A 13 -2.43 3.79 -5.20
N GLN A 14 -1.27 3.56 -4.58
CA GLN A 14 -0.47 4.61 -3.97
C GLN A 14 0.11 5.56 -5.02
N ALA A 15 0.61 5.05 -6.14
CA ALA A 15 1.10 5.87 -7.25
C ALA A 15 0.03 6.79 -7.83
N GLU A 16 -1.17 6.26 -8.10
CA GLU A 16 -2.29 7.07 -8.58
C GLU A 16 -2.76 8.07 -7.51
N THR A 17 -2.64 7.73 -6.23
CA THR A 17 -2.88 8.67 -5.12
C THR A 17 -1.90 9.83 -5.16
N LEU A 18 -0.60 9.55 -5.30
CA LEU A 18 0.46 10.56 -5.43
C LEU A 18 0.23 11.44 -6.66
N LYS A 19 -0.08 10.87 -7.83
CA LYS A 19 -0.40 11.64 -9.05
C LYS A 19 -1.58 12.59 -8.84
N ARG A 20 -2.65 12.11 -8.19
CA ARG A 20 -3.85 12.91 -7.94
C ARG A 20 -3.59 14.04 -6.96
N LEU A 21 -2.85 13.76 -5.89
CA LEU A 21 -2.47 14.78 -4.93
C LEU A 21 -1.49 15.79 -5.56
N GLY A 22 -0.54 15.34 -6.39
CA GLY A 22 0.41 16.20 -7.08
C GLY A 22 -0.28 17.09 -8.11
N ALA A 23 -1.26 16.56 -8.85
CA ALA A 23 -2.10 17.36 -9.74
C ALA A 23 -2.99 18.36 -8.98
N PHE A 24 -3.31 18.09 -7.72
CA PHE A 24 -4.18 18.94 -6.90
C PHE A 24 -3.42 20.06 -6.18
N PHE A 25 -2.25 19.76 -5.60
CA PHE A 25 -1.43 20.71 -4.84
C PHE A 25 -0.29 21.34 -5.65
N GLY A 26 0.07 20.75 -6.79
CA GLY A 26 1.38 20.96 -7.42
C GLY A 26 2.39 19.95 -6.87
N GLU A 27 3.34 19.53 -7.71
CA GLU A 27 4.34 18.52 -7.35
C GLU A 27 5.25 18.99 -6.21
N GLU A 28 5.77 20.21 -6.27
CA GLU A 28 6.64 20.80 -5.23
C GLU A 28 5.95 20.83 -3.87
N ASN A 29 4.73 21.39 -3.79
CA ASN A 29 3.96 21.44 -2.54
C ASN A 29 3.63 20.04 -1.99
N LEU A 30 3.39 19.05 -2.87
CA LEU A 30 3.18 17.68 -2.42
C LEU A 30 4.46 17.09 -1.83
N VAL A 31 5.61 17.33 -2.45
CA VAL A 31 6.91 16.85 -1.94
C VAL A 31 7.17 17.44 -0.56
N ASP A 32 6.99 18.75 -0.37
CA ASP A 32 7.16 19.39 0.94
C ASP A 32 6.25 18.72 2.00
N MET A 33 4.97 18.48 1.68
CA MET A 33 4.06 17.78 2.59
C MET A 33 4.50 16.32 2.90
N LEU A 34 5.11 15.64 1.93
CA LEU A 34 5.60 14.28 2.08
C LEU A 34 6.85 14.22 2.95
N GLU A 35 7.75 15.19 2.80
CA GLU A 35 8.96 15.35 3.61
C GLU A 35 8.60 15.71 5.05
N ASP A 36 7.72 16.69 5.27
CA ASP A 36 7.23 17.08 6.61
C ASP A 36 6.57 15.89 7.35
N ALA A 37 5.74 15.12 6.63
CA ALA A 37 5.11 13.93 7.17
C ALA A 37 6.13 12.80 7.47
N GLY A 38 7.26 12.78 6.75
CA GLY A 38 8.38 11.86 6.93
C GLY A 38 9.27 12.21 8.12
N GLU A 39 9.66 13.47 8.28
CA GLU A 39 10.48 13.97 9.40
C GLU A 39 9.75 13.81 10.75
N SER A 40 8.43 13.99 10.74
CA SER A 40 7.53 13.75 11.89
C SER A 40 7.56 12.31 12.41
N TYR A 41 8.05 11.36 11.61
CA TYR A 41 8.11 9.94 11.94
C TYR A 41 9.39 9.53 12.68
N ASP A 42 10.51 10.23 12.45
CA ASP A 42 11.83 9.85 13.00
C ASP A 42 11.99 10.26 14.48
N ASP A 43 11.48 11.43 14.89
CA ASP A 43 11.85 12.01 16.20
C ASP A 43 11.03 11.54 17.42
N ARG A 44 9.85 10.91 17.23
CA ARG A 44 8.97 10.53 18.36
C ARG A 44 8.67 9.04 18.49
N ARG A 45 8.99 8.21 17.50
CA ARG A 45 8.80 6.75 17.60
C ARG A 45 10.09 5.96 17.81
N LEU A 46 11.27 6.49 17.46
CA LEU A 46 12.54 5.81 17.75
C LEU A 46 13.04 5.98 19.19
N ALA A 47 12.61 7.03 19.91
CA ALA A 47 13.06 7.30 21.28
C ALA A 47 12.29 6.55 22.39
N GLY A 48 11.25 5.78 22.05
CA GLY A 48 10.40 5.13 23.07
C GLY A 48 9.54 3.95 22.61
N LEU A 49 9.69 3.49 21.37
CA LEU A 49 9.12 2.23 20.92
C LEU A 49 10.26 1.29 20.59
N GLU A 50 10.54 0.38 21.53
CA GLU A 50 10.92 -0.98 21.13
C GLU A 50 10.04 -1.39 19.93
N PRO A 51 10.59 -2.13 18.95
CA PRO A 51 9.83 -2.55 17.78
C PRO A 51 8.64 -3.38 18.25
N LYS A 52 7.49 -2.72 18.43
CA LYS A 52 6.20 -3.37 18.47
C LYS A 52 6.07 -3.93 17.07
N THR A 53 6.41 -5.21 16.97
CA THR A 53 5.92 -6.12 15.94
C THR A 53 4.56 -5.64 15.49
N PRO A 54 4.32 -5.53 14.17
CA PRO A 54 3.07 -4.98 13.65
C PRO A 54 1.89 -5.78 14.20
N THR A 55 1.29 -5.29 15.28
CA THR A 55 0.10 -5.86 15.88
C THR A 55 -1.10 -5.19 15.25
N GLY A 56 -1.67 -5.88 14.27
CA GLY A 56 -2.94 -5.55 13.62
C GLY A 56 -3.43 -6.72 12.77
N ALA A 57 -2.70 -7.05 11.71
CA ALA A 57 -2.70 -8.39 11.15
C ALA A 57 -1.39 -9.06 11.55
N SER A 58 -1.41 -9.66 12.74
CA SER A 58 -0.55 -10.82 12.96
C SER A 58 -0.83 -11.74 11.78
N LEU A 59 0.15 -11.90 10.91
CA LEU A 59 0.30 -13.07 10.05
C LEU A 59 0.42 -14.25 11.02
N ALA A 60 -0.72 -14.67 11.57
CA ALA A 60 -0.78 -15.64 12.64
C ALA A 60 -0.11 -16.94 12.16
N PRO A 61 0.48 -17.74 13.07
CA PRO A 61 0.92 -19.08 12.72
C PRO A 61 -0.33 -19.86 12.27
N GLY A 62 -0.48 -20.06 10.96
CA GLY A 62 -1.77 -20.43 10.35
C GLY A 62 -2.16 -19.60 9.13
N MET A 63 -1.35 -18.61 8.75
CA MET A 63 -1.36 -18.09 7.39
C MET A 63 -0.90 -19.22 6.47
N TRP A 64 -1.85 -20.01 5.96
CA TRP A 64 -1.61 -20.99 4.91
C TRP A 64 -1.35 -20.23 3.60
N ILE A 65 -0.23 -19.50 3.58
CA ILE A 65 0.53 -19.28 2.36
C ILE A 65 0.86 -20.69 1.91
N GLU A 66 0.18 -21.17 0.87
CA GLU A 66 0.71 -22.28 0.08
C GLU A 66 2.04 -21.78 -0.43
N THR A 67 3.13 -22.17 0.25
CA THR A 67 4.48 -21.89 -0.17
C THR A 67 4.67 -22.72 -1.43
N PRO A 68 4.81 -22.12 -2.62
CA PRO A 68 5.40 -22.88 -3.71
C PRO A 68 6.80 -23.31 -3.23
N GLY A 69 7.29 -24.47 -3.68
CA GLY A 69 8.67 -24.88 -3.41
C GLY A 69 9.68 -23.79 -3.81
N PRO A 70 10.98 -23.94 -3.51
CA PRO A 70 11.97 -22.87 -3.60
C PRO A 70 12.00 -22.26 -5.02
N HIS A 71 11.27 -21.17 -5.20
CA HIS A 71 11.18 -20.43 -6.46
C HIS A 71 11.76 -19.06 -6.17
N SER A 72 12.76 -18.70 -6.95
CA SER A 72 13.55 -17.49 -6.78
C SER A 72 12.65 -16.25 -6.68
N ASN A 73 12.71 -15.54 -5.55
CA ASN A 73 12.08 -14.22 -5.37
C ASN A 73 12.53 -13.20 -6.42
N ALA A 74 13.64 -13.44 -7.14
CA ALA A 74 14.15 -12.53 -8.16
C ALA A 74 13.11 -12.20 -9.24
N ASN A 75 12.21 -13.12 -9.58
CA ASN A 75 11.16 -12.84 -10.56
C ASN A 75 10.07 -11.89 -9.99
N ALA A 76 9.72 -12.03 -8.71
CA ALA A 76 8.70 -11.20 -8.08
C ALA A 76 9.16 -9.75 -7.88
N TYR A 77 10.44 -9.54 -7.52
CA TYR A 77 11.00 -8.19 -7.44
C TYR A 77 11.09 -7.52 -8.83
N ALA A 78 11.49 -8.26 -9.87
CA ALA A 78 11.48 -7.76 -11.24
C ALA A 78 10.06 -7.39 -11.73
N GLU A 79 9.03 -8.16 -11.35
CA GLU A 79 7.63 -7.83 -11.62
C GLU A 79 7.21 -6.51 -10.92
N LEU A 80 7.65 -6.29 -9.68
CA LEU A 80 7.38 -5.05 -8.93
C LEU A 80 8.08 -3.84 -9.57
N GLU A 81 9.38 -3.96 -9.86
CA GLU A 81 10.16 -2.91 -10.50
C GLU A 81 9.62 -2.56 -11.90
N GLY A 82 9.28 -3.58 -12.69
CA GLY A 82 8.68 -3.40 -14.01
C GLY A 82 7.35 -2.64 -13.93
N THR A 83 6.49 -3.04 -12.98
CA THR A 83 5.22 -2.35 -12.72
C THR A 83 5.44 -0.89 -12.34
N VAL A 84 6.34 -0.60 -11.39
CA VAL A 84 6.58 0.77 -10.93
C VAL A 84 7.08 1.65 -12.07
N ARG A 85 7.97 1.13 -12.91
CA ARG A 85 8.47 1.84 -14.10
C ARG A 85 7.35 2.16 -15.09
N GLU A 86 6.43 1.24 -15.31
CA GLU A 86 5.26 1.44 -16.19
C GLU A 86 4.29 2.51 -15.68
N LEU A 87 4.30 2.82 -14.38
CA LEU A 87 3.49 3.89 -13.82
C LEU A 87 3.97 5.27 -14.28
N GLY A 88 5.21 5.43 -14.76
CA GLY A 88 5.71 6.69 -15.31
C GLY A 88 5.57 7.86 -14.34
N LEU A 89 5.97 7.65 -13.08
CA LEU A 89 6.01 8.70 -12.07
C LEU A 89 7.25 9.60 -12.27
N PRO A 90 7.17 10.89 -11.91
CA PRO A 90 8.37 11.68 -11.65
C PRO A 90 9.27 10.98 -10.62
N GLU A 91 10.59 11.09 -10.78
CA GLU A 91 11.58 10.38 -9.95
C GLU A 91 11.36 10.60 -8.44
N ILE A 92 11.00 11.83 -8.04
CA ILE A 92 10.76 12.16 -6.64
C ILE A 92 9.51 11.45 -6.08
N LEU A 93 8.43 11.37 -6.86
CA LEU A 93 7.23 10.66 -6.46
C LEU A 93 7.42 9.14 -6.49
N GLU A 94 8.26 8.63 -7.40
CA GLU A 94 8.69 7.24 -7.40
C GLU A 94 9.49 6.90 -6.14
N PHE A 95 10.41 7.78 -5.69
CA PHE A 95 11.10 7.62 -4.42
C PHE A 95 10.11 7.50 -3.24
N HIS A 96 9.13 8.41 -3.14
CA HIS A 96 8.12 8.35 -2.08
C HIS A 96 7.20 7.13 -2.19
N LEU A 97 6.98 6.60 -3.40
CA LEU A 97 6.27 5.34 -3.61
C LEU A 97 7.05 4.16 -3.00
N TRP A 98 8.35 4.04 -3.30
CA TRP A 98 9.22 3.00 -2.74
C TRP A 98 9.40 3.15 -1.23
N ALA A 99 9.42 4.39 -0.73
CA ALA A 99 9.52 4.68 0.70
C ALA A 99 8.21 4.45 1.48
N TYR A 100 7.10 4.10 0.81
CA TYR A 100 5.79 3.93 1.46
C TYR A 100 5.83 2.87 2.58
N PRO A 101 5.59 3.23 3.85
CA PRO A 101 5.86 2.34 4.98
C PRO A 101 5.10 1.00 4.95
N HIS A 102 3.84 1.02 4.50
CA HIS A 102 3.04 -0.21 4.46
C HIS A 102 3.56 -1.18 3.38
N TYR A 103 4.06 -0.66 2.26
CA TYR A 103 4.73 -1.47 1.25
C TYR A 103 6.06 -2.05 1.78
N ARG A 104 6.90 -1.21 2.40
CA ARG A 104 8.18 -1.63 2.99
C ARG A 104 8.03 -2.78 3.99
N ALA A 105 6.98 -2.74 4.80
CA ALA A 105 6.69 -3.82 5.76
C ALA A 105 6.55 -5.21 5.11
N PHE A 106 6.05 -5.30 3.87
CA PHE A 106 5.98 -6.59 3.15
C PHE A 106 7.31 -6.98 2.53
N ILE A 107 8.00 -6.07 1.84
CA ILE A 107 9.25 -6.39 1.14
C ILE A 107 10.45 -6.62 2.06
N GLU A 108 10.41 -6.06 3.28
CA GLU A 108 11.42 -6.27 4.32
C GLU A 108 11.10 -7.50 5.19
N SER A 109 9.89 -8.06 5.06
CA SER A 109 9.52 -9.29 5.76
C SER A 109 10.12 -10.53 5.08
N ALA A 110 10.25 -11.62 5.84
CA ALA A 110 10.71 -12.91 5.31
C ALA A 110 9.65 -13.67 4.49
N ILE A 111 8.56 -13.02 4.06
CA ILE A 111 7.46 -13.65 3.35
C ILE A 111 7.85 -13.89 1.89
N ASP A 112 7.55 -15.07 1.36
CA ASP A 112 7.67 -15.35 -0.06
C ASP A 112 6.67 -14.49 -0.86
N LEU A 113 7.15 -13.66 -1.78
CA LEU A 113 6.29 -12.81 -2.61
C LEU A 113 5.46 -13.61 -3.62
N ASN A 114 5.86 -14.84 -3.94
CA ASN A 114 5.09 -15.76 -4.77
C ASN A 114 4.00 -16.52 -4.00
N ALA A 115 3.96 -16.35 -2.67
CA ALA A 115 2.90 -16.85 -1.81
C ALA A 115 1.51 -16.58 -2.38
N ARG A 116 0.63 -17.57 -2.34
CA ARG A 116 -0.77 -17.38 -2.72
C ARG A 116 -1.60 -16.91 -1.53
N LEU A 117 -2.31 -15.80 -1.71
CA LEU A 117 -3.48 -15.45 -0.94
C LEU A 117 -4.60 -16.42 -1.35
N ALA A 118 -4.97 -17.31 -0.42
CA ALA A 118 -5.84 -18.45 -0.66
C ALA A 118 -7.16 -18.07 -1.38
N PRO A 119 -7.52 -18.71 -2.51
CA PRO A 119 -8.82 -18.53 -3.12
C PRO A 119 -9.88 -19.16 -2.20
N GLY A 120 -10.80 -18.33 -1.70
CA GLY A 120 -11.77 -18.74 -0.69
C GLY A 120 -11.31 -18.58 0.77
N GLY A 121 -10.08 -18.06 1.00
CA GLY A 121 -9.59 -17.69 2.33
C GLY A 121 -10.62 -16.80 3.03
N GLY A 122 -10.94 -17.11 4.29
CA GLY A 122 -11.95 -16.42 5.10
C GLY A 122 -11.64 -14.94 5.33
N GLU A 123 -12.17 -14.39 6.42
CA GLU A 123 -12.07 -12.97 6.84
C GLU A 123 -10.67 -12.35 6.67
N ILE A 124 -9.61 -13.16 6.67
CA ILE A 124 -8.19 -12.79 6.58
C ILE A 124 -7.81 -12.09 5.26
N GLY A 125 -8.23 -12.59 4.08
CA GLY A 125 -7.85 -11.96 2.80
C GLY A 125 -8.52 -10.59 2.61
N THR A 126 -9.74 -10.47 3.12
CA THR A 126 -10.47 -9.20 3.21
C THR A 126 -9.84 -8.28 4.26
N ALA A 127 -9.42 -8.81 5.40
CA ALA A 127 -8.73 -8.04 6.44
C ALA A 127 -7.44 -7.40 5.92
N LEU A 128 -6.67 -8.11 5.09
CA LEU A 128 -5.45 -7.55 4.48
C LEU A 128 -5.75 -6.37 3.54
N ILE A 129 -6.82 -6.48 2.73
CA ILE A 129 -7.26 -5.37 1.87
C ILE A 129 -7.73 -4.19 2.72
N ASP A 130 -8.55 -4.45 3.73
CA ASP A 130 -9.13 -3.43 4.58
C ASP A 130 -8.05 -2.73 5.42
N GLU A 131 -7.03 -3.46 5.89
CA GLU A 131 -5.84 -2.91 6.53
C GLU A 131 -5.04 -2.01 5.57
N ALA A 132 -4.83 -2.42 4.32
CA ALA A 132 -4.15 -1.60 3.34
C ALA A 132 -4.90 -0.28 3.07
N CYS A 133 -6.23 -0.35 2.93
CA CYS A 133 -7.08 0.84 2.80
C CYS A 133 -7.02 1.74 4.05
N ALA A 134 -7.06 1.16 5.25
CA ALA A 134 -6.99 1.91 6.50
C ALA A 134 -5.64 2.59 6.70
N ASN A 135 -4.54 1.91 6.37
CA ASN A 135 -3.19 2.47 6.40
C ASN A 135 -3.04 3.62 5.40
N ALA A 136 -3.60 3.48 4.19
CA ALA A 136 -3.60 4.54 3.21
C ALA A 136 -4.39 5.78 3.69
N GLU A 137 -5.58 5.58 4.24
CA GLU A 137 -6.38 6.67 4.79
C GLU A 137 -5.65 7.36 5.95
N ALA A 138 -5.05 6.59 6.85
CA ALA A 138 -4.25 7.11 7.95
C ALA A 138 -3.02 7.89 7.46
N TRP A 139 -2.40 7.44 6.37
CA TRP A 139 -1.26 8.12 5.76
C TRP A 139 -1.67 9.46 5.12
N VAL A 140 -2.76 9.50 4.34
CA VAL A 140 -3.24 10.76 3.73
C VAL A 140 -3.61 11.80 4.80
N LYS A 141 -4.20 11.36 5.92
CA LYS A 141 -4.52 12.24 7.06
C LYS A 141 -3.29 12.88 7.70
N ARG A 142 -2.09 12.31 7.51
CA ARG A 142 -0.82 12.85 8.04
C ARG A 142 -0.22 13.94 7.18
N LEU A 143 -0.66 14.14 5.94
CA LEU A 143 -0.14 15.19 5.05
C LEU A 143 -0.59 16.62 5.48
N GLU A 144 -1.11 16.78 6.70
CA GLU A 144 -1.57 18.03 7.32
C GLU A 144 -2.33 18.99 6.38
N ILE A 145 -3.15 18.41 5.50
CA ILE A 145 -3.84 19.15 4.44
C ILE A 145 -4.73 20.23 5.06
N ALA A 146 -4.59 21.46 4.57
CA ALA A 146 -5.37 22.60 5.03
C ALA A 146 -6.89 22.30 5.03
N PRO A 147 -7.65 22.64 6.10
CA PRO A 147 -9.06 22.28 6.22
C PRO A 147 -9.95 22.77 5.08
N SER A 148 -9.58 23.88 4.44
CA SER A 148 -10.30 24.46 3.30
C SER A 148 -10.35 23.54 2.07
N VAL A 149 -9.35 22.67 1.90
CA VAL A 149 -9.21 21.78 0.73
C VAL A 149 -9.18 20.29 1.09
N ALA A 150 -9.09 19.96 2.38
CA ALA A 150 -8.98 18.60 2.89
C ALA A 150 -10.06 17.65 2.33
N ALA A 151 -11.33 18.07 2.28
CA ALA A 151 -12.41 17.22 1.77
C ALA A 151 -12.21 16.81 0.29
N ALA A 152 -11.74 17.75 -0.55
CA ALA A 152 -11.49 17.48 -1.97
C ALA A 152 -10.24 16.60 -2.15
N ALA A 153 -9.17 16.88 -1.41
CA ALA A 153 -7.94 16.10 -1.43
C ALA A 153 -8.15 14.65 -0.94
N TYR A 154 -8.89 14.46 0.16
CA TYR A 154 -9.24 13.14 0.66
C TYR A 154 -10.09 12.36 -0.33
N LYS A 155 -11.06 13.01 -0.98
CA LYS A 155 -11.85 12.38 -2.04
C LYS A 155 -10.98 11.98 -3.24
N ALA A 156 -10.04 12.84 -3.65
CA ALA A 156 -9.12 12.55 -4.74
C ALA A 156 -8.23 11.34 -4.39
N ALA A 157 -7.71 11.30 -3.16
CA ALA A 157 -6.91 10.20 -2.65
C ALA A 157 -7.70 8.91 -2.45
N GLN A 158 -9.00 8.95 -2.16
CA GLN A 158 -9.79 7.75 -1.90
C GLN A 158 -10.09 6.92 -3.17
N VAL A 159 -10.25 7.57 -4.33
CA VAL A 159 -10.66 6.91 -5.58
C VAL A 159 -9.75 5.74 -5.98
N PRO A 160 -8.40 5.88 -5.96
CA PRO A 160 -7.48 4.76 -6.23
C PRO A 160 -7.67 3.57 -5.28
N TRP A 161 -7.91 3.83 -3.99
CA TRP A 161 -8.07 2.78 -2.97
C TRP A 161 -9.41 2.04 -3.10
N ILE A 162 -10.46 2.69 -3.57
CA ILE A 162 -11.72 2.01 -3.93
C ILE A 162 -11.51 1.04 -5.10
N ARG A 163 -10.75 1.48 -6.12
CA ARG A 163 -10.40 0.63 -7.27
C ARG A 163 -9.52 -0.54 -6.85
N PHE A 164 -8.49 -0.28 -6.05
CA PHE A 164 -7.65 -1.30 -5.43
C PHE A 164 -8.48 -2.38 -4.73
N ARG A 165 -9.35 -1.98 -3.79
CA ARG A 165 -10.21 -2.90 -3.04
C ARG A 165 -11.08 -3.72 -3.97
N THR A 166 -11.68 -3.07 -4.97
CA THR A 166 -12.53 -3.72 -5.98
C THR A 166 -11.77 -4.79 -6.78
N GLU A 167 -10.61 -4.44 -7.32
CA GLU A 167 -9.80 -5.35 -8.13
C GLU A 167 -9.16 -6.47 -7.30
N ALA A 168 -8.71 -6.18 -6.08
CA ALA A 168 -8.19 -7.18 -5.16
C ALA A 168 -9.27 -8.22 -4.79
N LEU A 169 -10.49 -7.78 -4.47
CA LEU A 169 -11.62 -8.67 -4.21
C LEU A 169 -11.97 -9.53 -5.43
N LYS A 170 -12.04 -8.94 -6.63
CA LYS A 170 -12.28 -9.69 -7.88
C LYS A 170 -11.22 -10.75 -8.12
N LYS A 171 -9.93 -10.42 -7.99
CA LYS A 171 -8.81 -11.37 -8.15
C LYS A 171 -8.80 -12.49 -7.09
N MET A 172 -9.51 -12.30 -5.99
CA MET A 172 -9.75 -13.34 -4.96
C MET A 172 -11.06 -14.10 -5.16
N GLY A 173 -11.82 -13.84 -6.24
CA GLY A 173 -13.11 -14.49 -6.51
C GLY A 173 -14.24 -14.04 -5.59
N ARG A 174 -14.13 -12.85 -4.98
CA ARG A 174 -15.15 -12.26 -4.11
C ARG A 174 -15.95 -11.19 -4.85
N ARG A 175 -17.18 -10.93 -4.39
CA ARG A 175 -18.00 -9.82 -4.92
C ARG A 175 -17.37 -8.48 -4.53
N PRO A 176 -17.14 -7.57 -5.48
CA PRO A 176 -16.74 -6.20 -5.17
C PRO A 176 -17.88 -5.47 -4.45
N LEU A 177 -17.53 -4.52 -3.58
CA LEU A 177 -18.51 -3.60 -3.00
C LEU A 177 -19.05 -2.71 -4.12
N GLY A 178 -20.36 -2.78 -4.39
CA GLY A 178 -21.04 -2.02 -5.43
C GLY A 178 -21.75 -2.85 -6.50
N ALA A 179 -21.74 -4.18 -6.43
CA ALA A 179 -22.64 -5.01 -7.22
C ALA A 179 -23.99 -5.16 -6.50
N VAL A 180 -24.83 -4.12 -6.60
CA VAL A 180 -26.29 -4.22 -6.48
C VAL A 180 -26.85 -4.02 -7.88
#